data_AF-A0A968REA3-F1
#
_entry.id   AF-A0A968REA3-F1
#
_cell.length_a   1.000
_cell.length_b   1.000
_cell.length_c   1.000
_cell.angle_alpha   90.00
_cell.angle_beta   90.00
_cell.angle_gamma   90.00
#
_symmetry.space_group_name_H-M   'P 1'
#
loop_
_entity.id
_entity.type
_entity.pdbx_description
1 polymer ?
#
loop_
_entity_poly.entity_id
_entity_poly.type
_entity_poly.pdbx_seq_one_letter_code
_entity_poly.pdbx_strand_id
1 'polypeptide(L)'
;MNDMQSEQGFSIYRLRWVGYGLLLLSLLDTIAVLTPPQFLNPVWELQTIGAVVERVPVPLLGLALIFFGEGFDRQGFEELFLKFLSWLCLLLALVFLLMLPLGIVNTIRVNNDNNKQITDRANQQIAQLQQVEERLNKGTPEDLKNLGGELARLGVQTDTQNPQELKTQILSRITPAKERLQAQSQAVQSNQRLALLKNAVKWLLGALISAVLFFTMWRGTDWAR
;
A
#
# COMPACT_ATOMS: atom_id res chain seq x y z
N MET A 1 -41.28 32.90 -19.04
CA MET A 1 -40.51 31.80 -19.66
C MET A 1 -39.03 32.10 -19.80
N ASN A 2 -38.59 33.37 -19.92
CA ASN A 2 -37.18 33.74 -19.97
C ASN A 2 -36.41 33.57 -18.64
N ASP A 3 -37.03 33.87 -17.49
CA ASP A 3 -36.30 33.86 -16.21
C ASP A 3 -35.86 32.44 -15.80
N MET A 4 -36.72 31.43 -16.00
CA MET A 4 -36.38 30.04 -15.67
C MET A 4 -35.28 29.45 -16.56
N GLN A 5 -35.17 29.85 -17.84
CA GLN A 5 -34.07 29.42 -18.71
C GLN A 5 -32.74 30.08 -18.32
N SER A 6 -32.79 31.34 -17.88
CA SER A 6 -31.60 32.06 -17.40
C SER A 6 -31.05 31.44 -16.10
N GLU A 7 -31.91 31.10 -15.13
CA GLU A 7 -31.48 30.47 -13.88
C GLU A 7 -30.92 29.06 -14.09
N GLN A 8 -31.48 28.30 -15.04
CA GLN A 8 -30.97 26.98 -15.42
C GLN A 8 -29.55 27.07 -16.00
N GLY A 9 -29.28 28.03 -16.89
CA GLY A 9 -27.95 28.28 -17.44
C GLY A 9 -26.91 28.65 -16.38
N PHE A 10 -27.27 29.56 -15.45
CA PHE A 10 -26.39 29.94 -14.33
C PHE A 10 -26.13 28.80 -13.35
N SER A 11 -27.09 27.90 -13.16
CA SER A 11 -26.91 26.69 -12.34
C SER A 11 -25.89 25.74 -12.99
N ILE A 12 -26.06 25.42 -14.28
CA ILE A 12 -25.17 24.53 -15.02
C ILE A 12 -23.73 25.07 -15.06
N TYR A 13 -23.55 26.37 -15.29
CA TYR A 13 -22.22 27.00 -15.31
C TYR A 13 -21.49 26.88 -13.96
N ARG A 14 -22.20 27.04 -12.83
CA ARG A 14 -21.62 26.87 -11.50
C ARG A 14 -21.17 25.43 -11.25
N LEU A 15 -21.96 24.43 -11.67
CA LEU A 15 -21.57 23.02 -11.55
C LEU A 15 -20.27 22.73 -12.34
N ARG A 16 -20.12 23.27 -13.55
CA ARG A 16 -18.90 23.09 -14.36
C ARG A 16 -17.67 23.66 -13.66
N TRP A 17 -17.75 24.86 -13.08
CA TRP A 17 -16.65 25.45 -12.30
C TRP A 17 -16.26 24.63 -11.08
N VAL A 18 -17.25 24.09 -10.36
CA VAL A 18 -16.98 23.13 -9.27
C VAL A 18 -16.26 21.90 -9.81
N GLY A 19 -16.69 21.36 -10.96
CA GLY A 19 -16.03 20.23 -11.60
C GLY A 19 -14.57 20.50 -11.98
N TYR A 20 -14.27 21.67 -12.56
CA TYR A 20 -12.89 22.08 -12.86
C TYR A 20 -12.04 22.22 -11.58
N GLY A 21 -12.62 22.79 -10.51
CA GLY A 21 -11.97 22.88 -9.21
C GLY A 21 -11.63 21.50 -8.62
N LEU A 22 -12.56 20.55 -8.69
CA LEU A 22 -12.35 19.17 -8.23
C LEU A 22 -11.27 18.45 -9.04
N LEU A 23 -11.23 18.64 -10.36
CA LEU A 23 -10.18 18.08 -11.20
C LEU A 23 -8.81 18.64 -10.84
N LEU A 24 -8.70 19.94 -10.59
CA LEU A 24 -7.44 20.57 -10.20
C LEU A 24 -6.95 20.01 -8.85
N LEU A 25 -7.84 19.88 -7.86
CA LEU A 25 -7.51 19.26 -6.58
C LEU A 25 -7.07 17.81 -6.74
N SER A 26 -7.80 17.03 -7.53
CA SER A 26 -7.43 15.64 -7.83
C SER A 26 -6.08 15.53 -8.52
N LEU A 27 -5.72 16.51 -9.37
CA LEU A 27 -4.42 16.52 -10.04
C LEU A 27 -3.28 16.78 -9.04
N LEU A 28 -3.45 17.74 -8.14
CA LEU A 28 -2.49 18.01 -7.06
C LEU A 28 -2.29 16.79 -6.16
N ASP A 29 -3.39 16.12 -5.77
CA ASP A 29 -3.33 14.88 -4.99
C ASP A 29 -2.58 13.77 -5.74
N THR A 30 -2.81 13.65 -7.05
CA THR A 30 -2.13 12.65 -7.89
C THR A 30 -0.63 12.94 -7.97
N ILE A 31 -0.24 14.20 -8.14
CA ILE A 31 1.17 14.62 -8.15
C ILE A 31 1.84 14.31 -6.79
N ALA A 32 1.13 14.58 -5.69
CA ALA A 32 1.61 14.28 -4.35
C ALA A 32 1.83 12.78 -4.14
N VAL A 33 0.92 11.93 -4.63
CA VAL A 33 1.07 10.46 -4.56
C VAL A 33 2.25 9.94 -5.38
N LEU A 34 2.54 10.55 -6.53
CA LEU A 34 3.64 10.16 -7.40
C LEU A 34 5.03 10.63 -6.90
N THR A 35 5.09 11.42 -5.81
CA THR A 35 6.32 12.02 -5.29
C THR A 35 6.65 11.50 -3.88
N PRO A 36 7.83 10.90 -3.64
CA PRO A 36 8.92 10.67 -4.57
C PRO A 36 8.67 9.45 -5.47
N PRO A 37 9.05 9.51 -6.77
CA PRO A 37 8.88 8.37 -7.67
C PRO A 37 9.90 7.27 -7.36
N GLN A 38 9.43 6.07 -7.03
CA GLN A 38 10.25 4.87 -6.85
C GLN A 38 9.78 3.75 -7.79
N PHE A 39 9.81 4.03 -9.09
CA PHE A 39 9.58 3.03 -10.12
C PHE A 39 10.53 1.83 -9.90
N LEU A 40 10.06 0.61 -10.20
CA LEU A 40 10.74 -0.66 -9.95
C LEU A 40 10.73 -1.15 -8.50
N ASN A 41 10.33 -0.33 -7.53
CA ASN A 41 10.08 -0.82 -6.18
C ASN A 41 8.65 -1.40 -6.11
N PRO A 42 8.48 -2.73 -5.96
CA PRO A 42 7.17 -3.36 -6.02
C PRO A 42 6.25 -2.92 -4.86
N VAL A 43 6.82 -2.50 -3.72
CA VAL A 43 6.06 -1.94 -2.59
C VAL A 43 5.50 -0.57 -2.95
N TRP A 44 6.34 0.30 -3.51
CA TRP A 44 5.92 1.64 -3.94
C TRP A 44 4.87 1.55 -5.06
N GLU A 45 5.09 0.69 -6.06
CA GLU A 45 4.15 0.52 -7.18
C GLU A 45 2.79 0.06 -6.68
N LEU A 46 2.75 -0.93 -5.78
CA LEU A 46 1.51 -1.44 -5.22
C LEU A 46 0.79 -0.39 -4.35
N GLN A 47 1.52 0.34 -3.52
CA GLN A 47 0.97 1.43 -2.71
C GLN A 47 0.44 2.58 -3.57
N THR A 48 1.16 2.94 -4.63
CA THR A 48 0.77 3.98 -5.58
C THR A 48 -0.50 3.59 -6.32
N ILE A 49 -0.60 2.35 -6.79
CA ILE A 49 -1.85 1.84 -7.40
C ILE A 49 -3.01 1.98 -6.42
N GLY A 50 -2.84 1.54 -5.17
CA GLY A 50 -3.86 1.67 -4.14
C GLY A 50 -4.27 3.12 -3.88
N ALA A 51 -3.28 4.00 -3.73
CA ALA A 51 -3.47 5.42 -3.48
C ALA A 51 -4.17 6.16 -4.64
N VAL A 52 -3.87 5.79 -5.89
CA VAL A 52 -4.53 6.34 -7.08
C VAL A 52 -5.96 5.84 -7.16
N VAL A 53 -6.19 4.53 -7.01
CA VAL A 53 -7.52 3.91 -7.06
C VAL A 53 -8.47 4.50 -6.01
N GLU A 54 -7.99 4.73 -4.79
CA GLU A 54 -8.79 5.29 -3.70
C GLU A 54 -9.20 6.75 -3.94
N ARG A 55 -8.48 7.46 -4.82
CA ARG A 55 -8.76 8.86 -5.16
C ARG A 55 -9.61 9.04 -6.40
N VAL A 56 -9.88 7.97 -7.17
CA VAL A 56 -10.70 8.00 -8.40
C VAL A 56 -12.09 8.65 -8.27
N PRO A 57 -12.82 8.55 -7.14
CA PRO A 57 -14.14 9.16 -7.03
C PRO A 57 -14.14 10.68 -7.29
N VAL A 58 -13.10 11.40 -6.84
CA VAL A 58 -13.01 12.86 -7.01
C VAL A 58 -12.90 13.29 -8.48
N PRO A 59 -11.95 12.78 -9.28
CA PRO A 59 -11.87 13.13 -10.70
C PRO A 59 -13.07 12.63 -11.49
N LEU A 60 -13.67 11.48 -11.15
CA LEU A 60 -14.91 11.03 -11.80
C LEU A 60 -16.06 12.00 -11.56
N LEU A 61 -16.23 12.48 -10.33
CA LEU A 61 -17.24 13.50 -10.02
C LEU A 61 -16.94 14.83 -10.72
N GLY A 62 -15.67 15.24 -10.74
CA GLY A 62 -15.24 16.43 -11.47
C GLY A 62 -15.61 16.36 -12.96
N LEU A 63 -15.30 15.24 -13.61
CA LEU A 63 -15.66 14.98 -15.01
C LEU A 63 -17.17 14.93 -15.22
N ALA A 64 -17.91 14.25 -14.34
CA ALA A 64 -19.36 14.18 -14.42
C ALA A 64 -20.00 15.57 -14.42
N LEU A 65 -19.51 16.48 -13.55
CA LEU A 65 -19.99 17.85 -13.45
C LEU A 65 -19.60 18.71 -14.66
N ILE A 66 -18.41 18.50 -15.24
CA ILE A 66 -17.95 19.22 -16.44
C ILE A 66 -18.74 18.80 -17.69
N PHE A 67 -19.01 17.51 -17.83
CA PHE A 67 -19.80 16.98 -18.93
C PHE A 67 -21.31 17.20 -18.72
N PHE A 68 -21.72 17.63 -17.53
CA PHE A 68 -23.11 17.96 -17.25
C PHE A 68 -23.59 19.15 -18.09
N GLY A 69 -24.78 19.00 -18.67
CA GLY A 69 -25.40 20.00 -19.54
C GLY A 69 -24.82 20.07 -20.96
N GLU A 70 -24.01 19.08 -21.39
CA GLU A 70 -23.59 18.84 -22.79
C GLU A 70 -23.25 20.14 -23.55
N GLY A 71 -23.54 20.26 -24.84
CA GLY A 71 -23.19 21.41 -25.69
C GLY A 71 -23.90 22.73 -25.39
N PHE A 72 -24.62 22.87 -24.28
CA PHE A 72 -25.30 24.13 -23.96
C PHE A 72 -24.27 25.23 -23.64
N ASP A 73 -24.24 26.26 -24.50
CA ASP A 73 -23.42 27.48 -24.39
C ASP A 73 -21.92 27.20 -24.21
N ARG A 74 -21.34 26.40 -25.12
CA ARG A 74 -19.89 26.15 -25.17
C ARG A 74 -19.28 26.92 -26.34
N GLN A 75 -18.16 27.61 -26.10
CA GLN A 75 -17.49 28.40 -27.13
C GLN A 75 -16.00 28.04 -27.25
N GLY A 76 -15.57 27.80 -28.48
CA GLY A 76 -14.17 27.81 -28.92
C GLY A 76 -13.21 26.95 -28.07
N PHE A 77 -12.44 27.59 -27.18
CA PHE A 77 -11.42 26.93 -26.36
C PHE A 77 -11.98 25.86 -25.43
N GLU A 78 -13.22 26.02 -24.96
CA GLU A 78 -13.84 25.03 -24.08
C GLU A 78 -14.09 23.72 -24.84
N GLU A 79 -14.53 23.76 -26.10
CA GLU A 79 -14.73 22.57 -26.93
C GLU A 79 -13.44 21.78 -27.14
N LEU A 80 -12.33 22.47 -27.42
CA LEU A 80 -11.02 21.83 -27.56
C LEU A 80 -10.58 21.16 -26.24
N PHE A 81 -10.78 21.84 -25.11
CA PHE A 81 -10.45 21.30 -23.79
C PHE A 81 -11.30 20.07 -23.46
N LEU A 82 -12.57 20.06 -23.83
CA LEU A 82 -13.48 18.94 -23.59
C LEU A 82 -13.16 17.73 -24.45
N LYS A 83 -12.75 17.96 -25.70
CA LYS A 83 -12.22 16.90 -26.55
C LYS A 83 -10.99 16.26 -25.92
N PHE A 84 -10.05 17.07 -25.44
CA PHE A 84 -8.88 16.58 -24.69
C PHE A 84 -9.31 15.78 -23.45
N LEU A 85 -10.25 16.30 -22.66
CA LEU A 85 -10.72 15.68 -21.43
C LEU A 85 -11.47 14.37 -21.68
N SER A 86 -12.21 14.30 -22.78
CA SER A 86 -12.86 13.08 -23.26
C SER A 86 -11.80 12.03 -23.59
N TRP A 87 -10.80 12.34 -24.43
CA TRP A 87 -9.70 11.42 -24.72
C TRP A 87 -8.88 11.03 -23.48
N LEU A 88 -8.74 11.93 -22.51
CA LEU A 88 -8.12 11.63 -21.22
C LEU A 88 -8.88 10.54 -20.47
N CYS A 89 -10.22 10.51 -20.50
CA CYS A 89 -11.00 9.40 -19.92
C CYS A 89 -10.64 8.05 -20.55
N LEU A 90 -10.45 7.98 -21.88
CA LEU A 90 -10.01 6.73 -22.53
C LEU A 90 -8.61 6.33 -22.08
N LEU A 91 -7.68 7.29 -22.03
CA LEU A 91 -6.33 7.06 -21.56
C LEU A 91 -6.34 6.51 -20.12
N LEU A 92 -7.10 7.14 -19.23
CA LEU A 92 -7.25 6.70 -17.84
C LEU A 92 -7.85 5.30 -17.76
N ALA A 93 -8.88 5.00 -18.55
CA ALA A 93 -9.47 3.66 -18.59
C ALA A 93 -8.43 2.59 -18.97
N LEU A 94 -7.60 2.87 -19.97
CA LEU A 94 -6.52 1.97 -20.39
C LEU A 94 -5.43 1.84 -19.33
N VAL A 95 -5.05 2.94 -18.67
CA VAL A 95 -4.09 2.93 -17.56
C VAL A 95 -4.60 2.06 -16.40
N PHE A 96 -5.86 2.22 -15.98
CA PHE A 96 -6.46 1.38 -14.93
C PHE A 96 -6.55 -0.09 -15.33
N LEU A 97 -6.80 -0.38 -16.61
CA LEU A 97 -6.77 -1.75 -17.13
C LEU A 97 -5.34 -2.33 -17.05
N LEU A 98 -4.31 -1.54 -17.37
CA LEU A 98 -2.91 -1.96 -17.28
C LEU A 98 -2.43 -2.11 -15.83
N MET A 99 -3.04 -1.41 -14.88
CA MET A 99 -2.76 -1.59 -13.44
C MET A 99 -3.18 -2.98 -12.94
N LEU A 100 -4.09 -3.69 -13.61
CA LEU A 100 -4.51 -5.04 -13.20
C LEU A 100 -3.36 -6.05 -13.26
N PRO A 101 -2.72 -6.32 -14.43
CA PRO A 101 -1.60 -7.25 -14.47
C PRO A 101 -0.42 -6.78 -13.62
N LEU A 102 -0.17 -5.46 -13.57
CA LEU A 102 0.91 -4.89 -12.77
C LEU A 102 0.69 -5.12 -11.26
N GLY A 103 -0.52 -4.86 -10.77
CA GLY A 103 -0.89 -5.05 -9.37
C GLY A 103 -0.81 -6.51 -8.92
N ILE A 104 -1.20 -7.45 -9.79
CA ILE A 104 -1.09 -8.90 -9.52
C ILE A 104 0.38 -9.31 -9.38
N VAL A 105 1.22 -8.96 -10.37
CA VAL A 105 2.65 -9.32 -10.37
C VAL A 105 3.36 -8.71 -9.16
N ASN A 106 3.08 -7.45 -8.85
CA ASN A 106 3.70 -6.78 -7.71
C ASN A 106 3.25 -7.33 -6.37
N THR A 107 1.97 -7.71 -6.23
CA THR A 107 1.48 -8.37 -5.01
C THR A 107 2.25 -9.67 -4.74
N ILE A 108 2.51 -10.46 -5.78
CA ILE A 108 3.28 -11.71 -5.66
C ILE A 108 4.75 -11.40 -5.28
N ARG A 109 5.37 -10.41 -5.95
CA ARG A 109 6.75 -9.99 -5.64
C ARG A 109 6.89 -9.52 -4.19
N VAL A 110 6.03 -8.60 -3.75
CA VAL A 110 6.01 -8.08 -2.37
C VAL A 110 5.81 -9.21 -1.36
N ASN A 111 4.89 -10.14 -1.62
CA ASN A 111 4.66 -11.27 -0.74
C ASN A 111 5.91 -12.17 -0.60
N ASN A 112 6.60 -12.44 -1.71
CA ASN A 112 7.83 -13.23 -1.70
C ASN A 112 8.97 -12.50 -0.97
N ASP A 113 9.12 -11.20 -1.20
CA ASP A 113 10.15 -10.38 -0.56
C ASP A 113 9.91 -10.25 0.95
N ASN A 114 8.66 -10.09 1.37
CA ASN A 114 8.29 -10.08 2.80
C ASN A 114 8.57 -11.43 3.44
N ASN A 115 8.20 -12.54 2.79
CA ASN A 115 8.46 -13.88 3.31
C ASN A 115 9.96 -14.17 3.46
N LYS A 116 10.77 -13.77 2.47
CA LYS A 116 12.23 -13.88 2.55
C LYS A 116 12.78 -13.06 3.72
N GLN A 117 12.44 -11.77 3.80
CA GLN A 117 12.91 -10.90 4.89
C GLN A 117 12.52 -11.41 6.28
N ILE A 118 11.28 -11.89 6.46
CA ILE A 118 10.83 -12.44 7.75
C ILE A 118 11.62 -13.72 8.07
N THR A 119 11.77 -14.62 7.10
CA THR A 119 12.49 -15.89 7.28
C THR A 119 13.96 -15.64 7.57
N ASP A 120 14.61 -14.73 6.86
CA ASP A 120 16.02 -14.37 7.06
C ASP A 120 16.24 -13.77 8.45
N ARG A 121 15.38 -12.84 8.89
CA ARG A 121 15.44 -12.27 10.25
C ARG A 121 15.22 -13.33 11.32
N ALA A 122 14.26 -14.23 11.14
CA ALA A 122 14.01 -15.33 12.07
C ALA A 122 15.21 -16.28 12.14
N ASN A 123 15.76 -16.67 10.99
CA ASN A 123 16.94 -17.54 10.91
C ASN A 123 18.18 -16.90 11.55
N GLN A 124 18.40 -15.60 11.34
CA GLN A 124 19.49 -14.87 11.98
C GLN A 124 19.35 -14.87 13.51
N GLN A 125 18.15 -14.63 14.04
CA GLN A 125 17.88 -14.66 15.48
C GLN A 125 18.03 -16.08 16.06
N ILE A 126 17.55 -17.10 15.34
CA ILE A 126 17.71 -18.50 15.74
C ILE A 126 19.20 -18.89 15.76
N ALA A 127 19.97 -18.48 14.75
CA ALA A 127 21.41 -18.73 14.69
C ALA A 127 22.16 -18.06 15.85
N GLN A 128 21.79 -16.83 16.23
CA GLN A 128 22.35 -16.17 17.42
C GLN A 128 22.03 -16.95 18.70
N LEU A 129 20.78 -17.41 18.87
CA LEU A 129 20.39 -18.24 20.01
C LEU A 129 21.11 -19.59 20.02
N GLN A 130 21.35 -20.20 18.85
CA GLN A 130 22.15 -21.42 18.72
C GLN A 130 23.62 -21.18 19.11
N GLN A 131 24.22 -20.06 18.70
CA GLN A 131 25.59 -19.72 19.11
C GLN A 131 25.70 -19.50 20.62
N VAL A 132 24.71 -18.87 21.25
CA VAL A 132 24.65 -18.71 22.72
C VAL A 132 24.52 -20.08 23.39
N GLU A 133 23.63 -20.94 22.91
CA GLU A 133 23.48 -22.31 23.41
C GLU A 133 24.77 -23.13 23.27
N GLU A 134 25.45 -23.03 22.13
CA GLU A 134 26.68 -23.76 21.86
C GLU A 134 27.84 -23.26 22.74
N ARG A 135 27.94 -21.94 22.98
CA ARG A 135 28.90 -21.36 23.95
C ARG A 135 28.59 -21.79 25.38
N LEU A 136 27.32 -21.90 25.77
CA LEU A 136 26.93 -22.41 27.10
C LEU A 136 27.19 -23.92 27.23
N ASN A 137 27.10 -24.66 26.13
CA ASN A 137 27.34 -26.10 26.11
C ASN A 137 28.84 -26.47 26.05
N LYS A 138 29.64 -25.70 25.30
CA LYS A 138 31.09 -25.92 25.12
C LYS A 138 31.98 -25.08 26.05
N GLY A 139 31.44 -24.02 26.66
CA GLY A 139 32.20 -23.08 27.49
C GLY A 139 32.66 -23.70 28.81
N THR A 140 33.91 -23.38 29.17
CA THR A 140 34.55 -23.76 30.43
C THR A 140 33.81 -23.09 31.61
N PRO A 141 33.80 -23.66 32.83
CA PRO A 141 33.21 -23.03 34.03
C PRO A 141 33.63 -21.57 34.32
N GLU A 142 34.75 -21.09 33.77
CA GLU A 142 35.18 -19.69 33.86
C GLU A 142 34.40 -18.74 32.94
N ASP A 143 33.97 -19.17 31.75
CA ASP A 143 33.15 -18.37 30.83
C ASP A 143 31.72 -18.18 31.38
N LEU A 144 31.21 -19.19 32.09
CA LEU A 144 29.90 -19.13 32.77
C LEU A 144 29.90 -18.13 33.93
N LYS A 145 31.03 -17.95 34.62
CA LYS A 145 31.19 -16.93 35.68
C LYS A 145 31.18 -15.50 35.11
N ASN A 146 31.82 -15.29 33.95
CA ASN A 146 31.83 -13.99 33.28
C ASN A 146 30.44 -13.61 32.74
N LEU A 147 29.70 -14.57 32.17
CA LEU A 147 28.30 -14.39 31.77
C LEU A 147 27.36 -14.12 32.95
N GLY A 148 27.55 -14.81 34.08
CA GLY A 148 26.81 -14.54 35.32
C GLY A 148 26.99 -13.10 35.82
N GLY A 149 28.19 -12.53 35.67
CA GLY A 149 28.49 -11.13 36.00
C GLY A 149 27.76 -10.11 35.12
N GLU A 150 27.56 -10.39 33.83
CA GLU A 150 26.76 -9.54 32.93
C GLU A 150 25.25 -9.68 33.20
N LEU A 151 24.78 -10.87 33.56
CA LEU A 151 23.37 -11.14 33.87
C LEU A 151 22.94 -10.51 35.21
N ALA A 152 23.83 -10.42 36.20
CA ALA A 152 23.59 -9.69 37.44
C ALA A 152 23.37 -8.18 37.20
N ARG A 153 24.01 -7.60 36.17
CA ARG A 153 23.78 -6.21 35.76
C ARG A 153 22.43 -5.99 35.06
N LEU A 154 21.82 -7.04 34.53
CA LEU A 154 20.49 -7.03 33.91
C LEU A 154 19.34 -7.33 34.90
N GLY A 155 19.64 -7.43 36.21
CA GLY A 155 18.64 -7.59 37.26
C GLY A 155 18.13 -9.03 37.46
N VAL A 156 18.78 -10.03 36.84
CA VAL A 156 18.49 -11.44 37.11
C VAL A 156 19.29 -11.85 38.34
N GLN A 157 18.63 -11.97 39.51
CA GLN A 157 19.25 -12.52 40.71
C GLN A 157 19.49 -14.00 40.52
N THR A 158 20.74 -14.36 40.26
CA THR A 158 21.16 -15.76 40.17
C THR A 158 22.12 -16.07 41.30
N ASP A 159 21.75 -17.03 42.13
CA ASP A 159 22.61 -17.53 43.20
C ASP A 159 23.87 -18.11 42.55
N THR A 160 24.99 -17.39 42.71
CA THR A 160 26.21 -17.55 41.90
C THR A 160 27.00 -18.80 42.31
N GLN A 161 26.45 -19.64 43.19
CA GLN A 161 27.13 -20.82 43.72
C GLN A 161 27.09 -22.03 42.78
N ASN A 162 26.15 -22.10 41.82
CA ASN A 162 26.03 -23.28 40.96
C ASN A 162 25.93 -22.95 39.44
N PRO A 163 27.07 -22.97 38.72
CA PRO A 163 27.13 -22.72 37.27
C PRO A 163 26.21 -23.62 36.43
N GLN A 164 25.87 -24.79 36.96
CA GLN A 164 25.00 -25.77 36.32
C GLN A 164 23.51 -25.37 36.36
N GLU A 165 23.04 -24.74 37.43
CA GLU A 165 21.66 -24.24 37.51
C GLU A 165 21.44 -23.04 36.58
N LEU A 166 22.44 -22.16 36.47
CA LEU A 166 22.43 -21.03 35.54
C LEU A 166 22.29 -21.49 34.09
N LYS A 167 23.12 -22.49 33.71
CA LYS A 167 23.08 -23.12 32.39
C LYS A 167 21.71 -23.73 32.11
N THR A 168 21.11 -24.39 33.09
CA THR A 168 19.80 -25.04 32.97
C THR A 168 18.66 -24.01 32.82
N GLN A 169 18.69 -22.90 33.58
CA GLN A 169 17.74 -21.80 33.42
C GLN A 169 17.85 -21.10 32.07
N ILE A 170 19.06 -20.87 31.55
CA ILE A 170 19.24 -20.22 30.26
C ILE A 170 18.81 -21.16 29.12
N LEU A 171 19.20 -22.44 29.15
CA LEU A 171 18.77 -23.43 28.16
C LEU A 171 17.25 -23.62 28.14
N SER A 172 16.60 -23.68 29.30
CA SER A 172 15.13 -23.77 29.42
C SER A 172 14.40 -22.52 28.91
N ARG A 173 15.08 -21.38 28.74
CA ARG A 173 14.54 -20.17 28.10
C ARG A 173 14.81 -20.15 26.58
N ILE A 174 15.94 -20.70 26.12
CA ILE A 174 16.35 -20.69 24.71
C ILE A 174 15.45 -21.58 23.85
N THR A 175 15.14 -22.81 24.28
CA THR A 175 14.28 -23.74 23.52
C THR A 175 12.89 -23.15 23.25
N PRO A 176 12.12 -22.69 24.25
CA PRO A 176 10.82 -22.06 24.00
C PRO A 176 10.95 -20.71 23.29
N ALA A 177 12.07 -19.99 23.42
CA ALA A 177 12.30 -18.77 22.64
C ALA A 177 12.43 -19.07 21.14
N LYS A 178 13.17 -20.12 20.75
CA LYS A 178 13.28 -20.56 19.35
C LYS A 178 11.93 -20.99 18.79
N GLU A 179 11.18 -21.80 19.53
CA GLU A 179 9.83 -22.23 19.11
C GLU A 179 8.87 -21.04 18.96
N ARG A 180 8.90 -20.09 19.90
CA ARG A 180 8.10 -18.85 19.81
C ARG A 180 8.50 -18.00 18.61
N LEU A 181 9.79 -17.85 18.32
CA LEU A 181 10.26 -17.11 17.14
C LEU A 181 9.79 -17.76 15.84
N GLN A 182 9.83 -19.09 15.76
CA GLN A 182 9.36 -19.82 14.59
C GLN A 182 7.84 -19.71 14.42
N ALA A 183 7.08 -19.89 15.51
CA ALA A 183 5.62 -19.73 15.51
C ALA A 183 5.20 -18.28 15.20
N GLN A 184 5.89 -17.30 15.78
CA GLN A 184 5.66 -15.88 15.52
C GLN A 184 5.99 -15.52 14.07
N SER A 185 7.09 -16.03 13.51
CA SER A 185 7.43 -15.84 12.10
C SER A 185 6.32 -16.35 11.18
N GLN A 186 5.84 -17.56 11.40
CA GLN A 186 4.72 -18.13 10.62
C GLN A 186 3.43 -17.32 10.76
N ALA A 187 3.09 -16.89 11.99
CA ALA A 187 1.92 -16.06 12.24
C ALA A 187 2.02 -14.67 11.58
N VAL A 188 3.20 -14.05 11.58
CA VAL A 188 3.44 -12.76 10.93
C VAL A 188 3.36 -12.92 9.40
N GLN A 189 3.95 -13.98 8.83
CA GLN A 189 3.86 -14.26 7.39
C GLN A 189 2.41 -14.45 6.94
N SER A 190 1.61 -15.26 7.67
CA SER A 190 0.21 -15.49 7.31
C SER A 190 -0.63 -14.21 7.42
N ASN A 191 -0.45 -13.44 8.49
CA ASN A 191 -1.16 -12.18 8.69
C ASN A 191 -0.81 -11.13 7.61
N GLN A 192 0.48 -11.00 7.27
CA GLN A 192 0.90 -10.09 6.20
C GLN A 192 0.36 -10.54 4.84
N ARG A 193 0.39 -11.84 4.54
CA ARG A 193 -0.18 -12.37 3.29
C ARG A 193 -1.67 -12.08 3.17
N LEU A 194 -2.44 -12.28 4.25
CA LEU A 194 -3.87 -11.97 4.28
C LEU A 194 -4.13 -10.47 4.09
N ALA A 195 -3.36 -9.62 4.77
CA ALA A 195 -3.49 -8.17 4.64
C ALA A 195 -3.15 -7.69 3.21
N LEU A 196 -2.07 -8.20 2.63
CA LEU A 196 -1.67 -7.91 1.25
C LEU A 196 -2.74 -8.35 0.26
N LEU A 197 -3.27 -9.57 0.40
CA LEU A 197 -4.31 -10.09 -0.47
C LEU A 197 -5.59 -9.28 -0.37
N LYS A 198 -6.02 -8.94 0.85
CA LYS A 198 -7.19 -8.08 1.10
C LYS A 198 -7.04 -6.73 0.39
N ASN A 199 -5.90 -6.08 0.54
CA ASN A 199 -5.63 -4.79 -0.08
C ASN A 199 -5.52 -4.90 -1.60
N ALA A 200 -4.80 -5.91 -2.10
CA ALA A 200 -4.68 -6.17 -3.54
C ALA A 200 -6.03 -6.40 -4.19
N VAL A 201 -6.91 -7.21 -3.60
CA VAL A 201 -8.27 -7.43 -4.12
C VAL A 201 -9.07 -6.13 -4.12
N LYS A 202 -9.05 -5.35 -3.02
CA LYS A 202 -9.72 -4.04 -2.95
C LYS A 202 -9.26 -3.12 -4.08
N TRP A 203 -7.95 -3.01 -4.28
CA TRP A 203 -7.37 -2.09 -5.26
C TRP A 203 -7.56 -2.58 -6.69
N LEU A 204 -7.46 -3.89 -6.97
CA LEU A 204 -7.72 -4.45 -8.30
C LEU A 204 -9.19 -4.31 -8.70
N LEU A 205 -10.12 -4.57 -7.79
CA LEU A 205 -11.55 -4.33 -8.03
C LEU A 205 -11.83 -2.84 -8.25
N GLY A 206 -11.23 -1.98 -7.43
CA GLY A 206 -11.33 -0.53 -7.61
C GLY A 206 -10.78 -0.07 -8.96
N ALA A 207 -9.64 -0.60 -9.40
CA ALA A 207 -9.07 -0.30 -10.72
C ALA A 207 -9.98 -0.78 -11.86
N LEU A 208 -10.55 -1.97 -11.75
CA LEU A 208 -11.50 -2.50 -12.74
C LEU A 208 -12.76 -1.63 -12.84
N ILE A 209 -13.37 -1.29 -11.70
CA ILE A 209 -14.53 -0.40 -11.65
C ILE A 209 -14.18 0.96 -12.25
N SER A 210 -13.02 1.51 -11.90
CA SER A 210 -12.52 2.78 -12.42
C SER A 210 -12.36 2.74 -13.94
N ALA A 211 -11.74 1.68 -14.48
CA ALA A 211 -11.57 1.49 -15.91
C ALA A 211 -12.91 1.49 -16.65
N VAL A 212 -13.91 0.78 -16.11
CA VAL A 212 -15.27 0.74 -16.68
C VAL A 212 -15.91 2.13 -16.62
N LEU A 213 -15.84 2.84 -15.49
CA LEU A 213 -16.46 4.16 -15.33
C LEU A 213 -15.82 5.23 -16.23
N PHE A 214 -14.49 5.24 -16.36
CA PHE A 214 -13.83 6.13 -17.30
C PHE A 214 -14.16 5.78 -18.76
N PHE A 215 -14.28 4.50 -19.09
CA PHE A 215 -14.70 4.07 -20.42
C PHE A 215 -16.15 4.44 -20.74
N THR A 216 -17.07 4.32 -19.77
CA THR A 216 -18.47 4.74 -19.97
C THR A 216 -18.58 6.26 -20.10
N MET A 217 -17.82 7.03 -19.32
CA MET A 217 -17.72 8.48 -19.48
C MET A 217 -17.14 8.87 -20.84
N TRP A 218 -16.10 8.17 -21.30
CA TRP A 218 -15.58 8.35 -22.65
C TRP A 218 -16.69 8.08 -23.65
N ARG A 219 -17.36 6.92 -23.65
CA ARG A 219 -18.45 6.64 -24.59
C ARG A 219 -19.60 7.66 -24.51
N GLY A 220 -19.98 8.11 -23.32
CA GLY A 220 -21.05 9.11 -23.14
C GLY A 220 -20.70 10.53 -23.61
N THR A 221 -19.41 10.80 -23.85
CA THR A 221 -18.92 12.10 -24.36
C THR A 221 -18.67 12.09 -25.86
N ASP A 222 -19.33 11.20 -26.62
CA ASP A 222 -19.28 11.17 -28.09
C ASP A 222 -19.58 12.54 -28.71
N TRP A 223 -20.49 13.32 -28.11
CA TRP A 223 -20.84 14.67 -28.56
C TRP A 223 -19.71 15.70 -28.44
N ALA A 224 -18.71 15.45 -27.58
CA ALA A 224 -17.60 16.36 -27.33
C ALA A 224 -16.37 16.10 -28.22
N ARG A 225 -16.46 15.15 -29.17
CA ARG A 225 -15.32 14.65 -29.96
C ARG A 225 -15.41 14.98 -31.44
#